data_AF-A0A7K4BBS3-F1
#
_entry.id   AF-A0A7K4BBS3-F1
#
_cell.length_a   1.000
_cell.length_b   1.000
_cell.length_c   1.000
_cell.angle_alpha   90.00
_cell.angle_beta   90.00
_cell.angle_gamma   90.00
#
_symmetry.space_group_name_H-M   'P 1'
#
loop_
_entity.id
_entity.type
_entity.pdbx_description
1 polymer ?
#
loop_
_entity_poly.entity_id
_entity_poly.type
_entity_poly.pdbx_seq_one_letter_code
_entity_poly.pdbx_strand_id
1 'polypeptide(L)' 'MLAISNLLVIWGLERGFGFSCEGKKQIVYERIELVHTKRRDELIVDLKKRTGLPIIRVNILLIDYLWDTADIMVYYFP' A
#
# COMPACT_ATOMS: atom_id res chain seq x y z
N MET A 1 -34.84 24.66 -15.46
CA MET A 1 -34.34 23.48 -16.19
C MET A 1 -32.83 23.29 -16.04
N LEU A 2 -32.00 24.32 -16.28
CA LEU A 2 -30.52 24.25 -16.12
C LEU A 2 -30.04 24.00 -14.67
N ALA A 3 -30.68 24.63 -13.68
CA ALA A 3 -30.26 24.48 -12.27
C ALA A 3 -30.38 23.04 -11.73
N ILE A 4 -31.37 22.29 -12.22
CA ILE A 4 -31.63 20.91 -11.79
C ILE A 4 -30.54 19.96 -12.35
N SER A 5 -30.05 20.24 -13.56
CA SER A 5 -28.95 19.50 -14.18
C SER A 5 -27.66 19.64 -13.38
N ASN A 6 -27.32 20.85 -12.93
CA ASN A 6 -26.12 21.08 -12.11
C ASN A 6 -26.22 20.34 -10.77
N LEU A 7 -27.39 20.35 -10.13
CA LEU A 7 -27.60 19.64 -8.86
C LEU A 7 -27.42 18.13 -9.00
N LEU A 8 -27.87 17.56 -10.12
CA LEU A 8 -27.75 16.14 -10.44
C LEU A 8 -26.29 15.70 -10.67
N VAL A 9 -25.50 16.55 -11.33
CA VAL A 9 -24.07 16.31 -11.55
C VAL A 9 -23.30 16.36 -10.23
N ILE A 10 -23.60 17.34 -9.37
CA ILE A 10 -22.96 17.47 -8.05
C ILE A 10 -23.30 16.25 -7.17
N TRP A 11 -24.58 15.85 -7.13
CA TRP A 11 -25.02 14.69 -6.35
C TRP A 11 -24.41 13.37 -6.82
N GLY A 12 -24.20 13.21 -8.14
CA GLY A 12 -23.50 12.06 -8.70
C GLY A 12 -22.01 12.01 -8.36
N LEU A 13 -21.34 13.18 -8.30
CA LEU A 13 -19.93 13.29 -7.89
C LEU A 13 -19.74 13.03 -6.38
N GLU A 14 -20.63 13.57 -5.53
CA GLU A 14 -20.54 13.38 -4.07
C GLU A 14 -20.70 11.91 -3.66
N ARG A 15 -21.45 11.13 -4.44
CA ARG A 15 -21.72 9.71 -4.16
C ARG A 15 -20.69 8.76 -4.79
N GLY A 16 -19.83 9.27 -5.66
CA GLY A 16 -19.07 8.49 -6.65
C GLY A 16 -17.56 8.45 -6.46
N PHE A 17 -17.03 8.85 -5.32
CA PHE A 17 -15.61 8.61 -5.01
C PHE A 17 -15.45 7.75 -3.77
N GLY A 18 -15.92 6.50 -3.91
CA GLY A 18 -15.35 5.37 -3.18
C GLY A 18 -13.93 5.16 -3.66
N PHE A 19 -13.01 6.06 -3.27
CA PHE A 19 -11.60 5.75 -3.34
C PHE A 19 -11.42 4.50 -2.48
N SER A 20 -11.23 3.35 -3.12
CA SER A 20 -10.54 2.23 -2.51
C SER A 20 -9.13 2.73 -2.21
N CYS A 21 -8.99 3.50 -1.14
CA CYS A 21 -7.71 3.90 -0.60
C CYS A 21 -7.08 2.61 -0.10
N GLU A 22 -6.37 1.92 -0.99
CA GLU A 22 -5.36 0.96 -0.60
C GLU A 22 -4.51 1.67 0.46
N GLY A 23 -4.63 1.21 1.70
CA GLY A 23 -3.84 1.71 2.80
C GLY A 23 -2.38 1.46 2.45
N LYS A 24 -1.60 2.53 2.31
CA LYS A 24 -0.17 2.42 2.08
C LYS A 24 0.58 2.83 3.33
N LYS A 25 1.59 2.05 3.70
CA LYS A 25 2.47 2.35 4.83
C LYS A 25 3.91 2.11 4.44
N GLN A 26 4.77 3.06 4.78
CA GLN A 26 6.22 2.88 4.65
C GLN A 26 6.75 2.28 5.95
N ILE A 27 7.60 1.27 5.82
CA ILE A 27 8.27 0.59 6.93
C ILE A 27 9.74 0.40 6.59
N VAL A 28 10.60 0.57 7.60
CA VAL A 28 12.01 0.17 7.52
C VAL A 28 12.08 -1.30 7.93
N TYR A 29 12.73 -2.12 7.12
CA TYR A 29 12.85 -3.56 7.31
C TYR A 29 14.31 -3.99 7.39
N GLU A 30 14.66 -4.70 8.45
CA GLU A 30 16.07 -4.99 8.82
C GLU A 30 16.61 -6.32 8.27
N ARG A 31 15.80 -7.09 7.54
CA ARG A 31 16.24 -8.38 6.97
C ARG A 31 16.43 -8.29 5.47
N ILE A 32 17.53 -7.70 5.04
CA ILE A 32 17.89 -7.53 3.62
C ILE A 32 17.90 -8.85 2.82
N GLU A 33 18.17 -9.99 3.48
CA GLU A 33 18.18 -11.33 2.87
C GLU A 33 16.83 -11.74 2.24
N LEU A 34 15.73 -11.20 2.77
CA LEU A 34 14.36 -11.46 2.29
C LEU A 34 13.90 -10.42 1.26
N VAL A 35 14.66 -9.32 1.09
CA VAL A 35 14.39 -8.26 0.11
C VAL A 35 14.82 -8.68 -1.31
N HIS A 36 15.37 -9.89 -1.46
CA HIS A 36 15.73 -10.46 -2.75
C HIS A 36 14.50 -10.77 -3.62
N THR A 37 14.55 -10.46 -4.92
CA THR A 37 13.46 -10.65 -5.88
C THR A 37 12.85 -12.05 -5.87
N LYS A 38 13.66 -13.08 -5.60
CA LYS A 38 13.23 -14.50 -5.56
C LYS A 38 12.46 -14.90 -4.28
N ARG A 39 12.47 -14.09 -3.22
CA ARG A 39 11.90 -14.39 -1.90
C ARG A 39 10.73 -13.49 -1.53
N ARG A 40 10.08 -12.92 -2.54
CA ARG A 40 9.01 -11.93 -2.35
C ARG A 40 7.83 -12.50 -1.58
N ASP A 41 7.52 -13.77 -1.76
CA ASP A 41 6.46 -14.47 -1.03
C ASP A 41 6.79 -14.59 0.46
N GLU A 42 8.01 -15.02 0.79
CA GLU A 42 8.51 -15.12 2.16
C GLU A 42 8.51 -13.76 2.87
N LEU A 43 8.93 -12.70 2.16
CA LEU A 43 8.88 -11.32 2.65
C LEU A 43 7.45 -10.89 2.98
N ILE A 44 6.49 -11.15 2.09
CA ILE A 44 5.09 -10.81 2.32
C ILE A 44 4.54 -11.57 3.53
N VAL A 45 4.86 -12.85 3.67
CA VAL A 45 4.42 -13.67 4.82
C VAL A 45 5.00 -13.14 6.13
N ASP A 46 6.29 -12.83 6.17
CA ASP A 46 6.94 -12.29 7.37
C ASP A 46 6.36 -10.90 7.73
N LEU A 47 6.19 -10.02 6.74
CA LEU A 47 5.59 -8.70 6.94
C LEU A 47 4.14 -8.78 7.43
N LYS A 48 3.32 -9.71 6.89
CA LYS A 48 1.96 -9.97 7.38
C LYS A 48 1.98 -10.41 8.84
N LYS A 49 2.85 -11.36 9.17
CA LYS A 49 2.98 -11.92 10.53
C LYS A 49 3.40 -10.84 11.55
N ARG A 50 4.31 -9.95 11.17
CA ARG A 50 4.84 -8.90 12.07
C ARG A 50 3.92 -7.69 12.20
N THR A 51 3.32 -7.25 11.09
CA THR A 51 2.47 -6.05 11.09
C THR A 51 1.02 -6.34 11.45
N GLY A 52 0.58 -7.60 11.32
CA GLY A 52 -0.83 -7.98 11.47
C GLY A 52 -1.72 -7.48 10.33
N LEU A 53 -1.14 -6.87 9.28
CA LEU A 53 -1.88 -6.29 8.17
C LEU A 53 -2.06 -7.30 7.02
N PRO A 54 -3.22 -7.32 6.34
CA PRO A 54 -3.42 -8.12 5.14
C PRO A 54 -2.71 -7.47 3.94
N ILE A 55 -1.38 -7.62 3.88
CA ILE A 55 -0.55 -7.04 2.81
C ILE A 55 -0.87 -7.69 1.46
N ILE A 56 -1.20 -6.88 0.46
CA ILE A 56 -1.52 -7.32 -0.89
C ILE A 56 -0.30 -7.15 -1.80
N ARG A 57 0.43 -6.05 -1.60
CA ARG A 57 1.59 -5.69 -2.43
C ARG A 57 2.68 -5.06 -1.59
N VAL A 58 3.92 -5.31 -1.99
CA VAL A 58 5.12 -4.71 -1.42
C VAL A 58 5.95 -4.06 -2.52
N ASN A 59 6.42 -2.85 -2.27
CA ASN A 59 7.35 -2.15 -3.15
C ASN A 59 8.61 -1.78 -2.36
N ILE A 60 9.77 -2.08 -2.91
CA ILE A 60 11.06 -1.79 -2.29
C ILE A 60 11.49 -0.42 -2.83
N LEU A 61 11.63 0.56 -1.95
CA LEU A 61 11.97 1.93 -2.32
C LEU A 61 13.48 2.12 -2.37
N LEU A 62 14.16 1.72 -1.30
CA LEU A 62 15.59 1.87 -1.11
C LEU A 62 16.13 0.66 -0.36
N ILE A 63 17.34 0.24 -0.72
CA ILE A 63 18.08 -0.80 -0.02
C ILE A 63 19.36 -0.15 0.49
N ASP A 64 19.53 -0.14 1.80
CA ASP A 64 20.75 0.30 2.46
C ASP A 64 21.60 -0.92 2.85
N TYR A 65 22.63 -1.17 2.04
CA TYR A 65 23.56 -2.27 2.24
C TYR A 65 24.55 -2.03 3.39
N LEU A 66 24.74 -0.78 3.83
CA LEU A 66 25.66 -0.48 4.93
C LEU A 66 25.04 -0.88 6.27
N TRP A 67 23.72 -0.72 6.39
CA TRP A 67 22.96 -1.00 7.61
C TRP A 67 22.13 -2.29 7.52
N ASP A 68 22.21 -3.02 6.41
CA ASP A 68 21.39 -4.20 6.11
C ASP A 68 19.87 -3.95 6.22
N THR A 69 19.44 -2.72 5.87
CA THR A 69 18.02 -2.32 5.93
C THR A 69 17.44 -2.05 4.56
N ALA A 70 16.11 -2.12 4.44
CA ALA A 70 15.39 -1.68 3.26
C ALA A 70 14.14 -0.88 3.64
N ASP A 71 13.91 0.20 2.92
CA ASP A 71 12.64 0.92 2.94
C ASP A 71 11.63 0.20 2.06
N ILE A 72 10.52 -0.22 2.65
CA ILE A 72 9.47 -0.97 1.98
C ILE A 72 8.14 -0.22 2.11
N MET A 73 7.49 0.01 0.98
CA MET A 73 6.08 0.44 0.94
C MET A 73 5.18 -0.78 0.86
N VAL A 74 4.36 -0.98 1.90
CA VAL A 74 3.33 -2.02 1.93
C VAL A 74 1.98 -1.42 1.57
N TYR A 75 1.22 -2.15 0.77
CA TYR A 75 -0.15 -1.85 0.41
C TYR A 75 -1.07 -2.90 1.05
N TYR A 76 -2.05 -2.47 1.82
CA TYR A 76 -2.99 -3.30 2.54
C TYR A 76 -4.40 -2.70 2.40
N PHE A 77 -5.43 -3.54 2.52
CA PHE A 77 -6.79 -3.06 2.68
C PHE A 77 -7.07 -2.88 4.18
N PRO A 78 -7.66 -1.75 4.60
CA PRO A 78 -8.13 -1.59 5.97
C PRO A 78 -9.26 -2.57 6.31
#